data_AF-A0A2T6D9Q3-F1
#
_entry.id   AF-A0A2T6D9Q3-F1
#
_cell.length_a   1.000
_cell.length_b   1.000
_cell.length_c   1.000
_cell.angle_alpha   90.00
_cell.angle_beta   90.00
_cell.angle_gamma   90.00
#
_symmetry.space_group_name_H-M   'P 1'
#
loop_
_entity.id
_entity.type
_entity.pdbx_description
1 polymer ?
#
loop_
_entity_poly.entity_id
_entity_poly.type
_entity_poly.pdbx_seq_one_letter_code
_entity_poly.pdbx_strand_id
1 'polypeptide(L)'
;MIVENFRTVIVDFVPTLDTSAYAAGDVLFDRTVLDIGNYANPGQNAVQKIRGRILSVGVLDKDDQGVAMDLYFLKADVSLGTANAAPSITDANAENIVGFVTATASKDLGGCRYGQADCDIRFAITGESLYLAGVTQGAPTHSDSGLKFRIVFELEEGY
;
A
#
# COMPACT_ATOMS: atom_id res chain seq x y z
N MET A 1 -6.52 -20.49 -27.70
CA MET A 1 -6.39 -20.64 -26.24
C MET A 1 -5.25 -19.73 -25.83
N ILE A 2 -5.55 -18.55 -25.28
CA ILE A 2 -4.52 -17.70 -24.68
C ILE A 2 -4.30 -18.28 -23.29
N VAL A 3 -3.10 -18.80 -23.04
CA VAL A 3 -2.68 -19.15 -21.69
C VAL A 3 -2.13 -17.85 -21.12
N GLU A 4 -2.91 -17.19 -20.26
CA GLU A 4 -2.45 -16.02 -19.53
C GLU A 4 -1.70 -16.54 -18.30
N ASN A 5 -0.37 -16.45 -18.32
CA ASN A 5 0.47 -16.84 -17.18
C ASN A 5 0.42 -15.72 -16.13
N PHE A 6 -0.43 -15.90 -15.13
CA PHE A 6 -0.46 -15.03 -13.95
C PHE A 6 0.25 -15.71 -12.77
N ARG A 7 0.98 -14.91 -11.99
CA ARG A 7 1.59 -15.33 -10.73
C ARG A 7 1.06 -14.53 -9.57
N THR A 8 0.73 -15.21 -8.47
CA THR A 8 0.40 -14.55 -7.20
C THR A 8 1.66 -14.19 -6.46
N VAL A 9 1.77 -12.93 -6.03
CA VAL A 9 2.91 -12.39 -5.30
C VAL A 9 2.40 -11.75 -4.02
N ILE A 10 3.09 -11.99 -2.91
CA ILE A 10 2.75 -11.40 -1.61
C ILE A 10 3.92 -10.52 -1.18
N VAL A 11 3.64 -9.24 -0.94
CA VAL A 11 4.62 -8.28 -0.43
C VAL A 11 4.20 -7.83 0.96
N ASP A 12 5.08 -8.03 1.92
CA ASP A 12 4.92 -7.50 3.28
C ASP A 12 5.69 -6.17 3.39
N PHE A 13 5.11 -5.16 4.04
CA PHE A 13 5.83 -3.92 4.36
C PHE A 13 5.48 -3.38 5.75
N VAL A 14 6.37 -2.55 6.27
CA VAL A 14 6.22 -1.81 7.53
C VAL A 14 6.55 -0.34 7.21
N PRO A 15 5.60 0.59 7.29
CA PRO A 15 5.89 2.00 7.11
C PRO A 15 6.56 2.57 8.36
N THR A 16 7.23 3.70 8.19
CA THR A 16 7.62 4.60 9.27
C THR A 16 6.42 5.46 9.64
N LEU A 17 6.12 5.58 10.95
CA LEU A 17 4.95 6.29 11.48
C LEU A 17 5.38 7.40 12.44
N ASP A 18 4.57 8.45 12.57
CA ASP A 18 4.69 9.40 13.67
C ASP A 18 4.26 8.71 14.97
N THR A 19 4.97 9.01 16.06
CA THR A 19 4.65 8.50 17.40
C THR A 19 3.70 9.40 18.20
N SER A 20 3.39 10.58 17.64
CA SER A 20 2.38 11.49 18.13
C SER A 20 0.98 11.02 17.75
N ALA A 21 -0.03 11.49 18.48
CA ALA A 21 -1.42 11.23 18.13
C ALA A 21 -1.77 11.93 16.80
N TYR A 22 -2.43 11.19 15.91
CA TYR A 22 -2.95 11.70 14.64
C TYR A 22 -4.32 12.35 14.81
N ALA A 23 -4.75 13.16 13.85
CA ALA A 23 -6.14 13.51 13.63
C ALA A 23 -6.78 12.69 12.49
N ALA A 24 -8.10 12.61 12.49
CA ALA A 24 -8.83 11.99 11.39
C ALA A 24 -8.58 12.77 10.09
N GLY A 25 -8.18 12.06 9.04
CA GLY A 25 -7.82 12.62 7.75
C GLY A 25 -6.33 12.94 7.59
N ASP A 26 -5.48 12.70 8.60
CA ASP A 26 -4.05 12.94 8.48
C ASP A 26 -3.35 11.85 7.67
N VAL A 27 -2.27 12.24 6.98
CA VAL A 27 -1.33 11.31 6.34
C VAL A 27 -0.71 10.44 7.43
N LEU A 28 -1.02 9.14 7.38
CA LEU A 28 -0.50 8.13 8.29
C LEU A 28 0.99 7.85 7.97
N PHE A 29 1.28 7.69 6.68
CA PHE A 29 2.64 7.61 6.11
C PHE A 29 2.61 8.13 4.67
N ASP A 30 3.63 8.90 4.29
CA ASP A 30 3.66 9.64 3.01
C ASP A 30 3.71 8.69 1.80
N ARG A 31 4.70 7.80 1.76
CA ARG A 31 4.80 6.72 0.78
C ARG A 31 5.85 5.69 1.19
N THR A 32 5.63 4.44 0.80
CA THR A 32 6.60 3.36 0.96
C THR A 32 6.66 2.56 -0.34
N VAL A 33 7.87 2.13 -0.71
CA VAL A 33 8.11 1.36 -1.93
C VAL A 33 7.59 -0.07 -1.80
N LEU A 34 6.89 -0.54 -2.83
CA LEU A 34 6.50 -1.93 -3.04
C LEU A 34 7.29 -2.44 -4.26
N ASP A 35 8.45 -3.04 -4.00
CA ASP A 35 9.30 -3.64 -5.05
C ASP A 35 8.64 -4.91 -5.59
N ILE A 36 8.19 -4.83 -6.85
CA ILE A 36 7.52 -5.91 -7.57
C ILE A 36 8.35 -6.41 -8.77
N GLY A 37 9.48 -5.76 -9.10
CA GLY A 37 10.26 -6.03 -10.31
C GLY A 37 10.91 -7.42 -10.31
N ASN A 38 11.51 -7.79 -9.18
CA ASN A 38 12.09 -9.13 -9.00
C ASN A 38 11.05 -10.24 -9.12
N TYR A 39 9.79 -9.95 -8.80
CA TYR A 39 8.70 -10.92 -8.89
C TYR A 39 8.06 -10.94 -10.27
N ALA A 40 8.01 -9.83 -11.01
CA ALA A 40 7.43 -9.80 -12.35
C ALA A 40 8.34 -10.49 -13.37
N ASN A 41 9.63 -10.14 -13.40
CA ASN A 41 10.59 -10.68 -14.35
C ASN A 41 11.94 -11.03 -13.67
N PRO A 42 12.03 -12.20 -13.02
CA PRO A 42 13.24 -12.61 -12.31
C PRO A 42 14.47 -12.63 -13.24
N GLY A 43 15.54 -11.93 -12.85
CA GLY A 43 16.82 -11.94 -13.56
C GLY A 43 16.91 -11.03 -14.78
N GLN A 44 15.92 -10.17 -15.03
CA GLN A 44 16.01 -9.12 -16.06
C GLN A 44 16.58 -7.82 -15.49
N ASN A 45 17.61 -7.26 -16.15
CA ASN A 45 18.30 -6.02 -15.77
C ASN A 45 17.83 -4.78 -16.56
N ALA A 46 16.70 -4.84 -17.26
CA ALA A 46 16.19 -3.75 -18.10
C ALA A 46 14.94 -3.12 -17.46
N VAL A 47 14.64 -1.86 -17.83
CA VAL A 47 13.39 -1.18 -17.44
C VAL A 47 12.21 -2.06 -17.81
N GLN A 48 11.52 -2.58 -16.79
CA GLN A 48 10.46 -3.57 -16.96
C GLN A 48 9.13 -2.89 -17.20
N LYS A 49 8.30 -3.47 -18.07
CA LYS A 49 6.88 -3.16 -18.10
C LYS A 49 6.18 -4.19 -17.24
N ILE A 50 5.45 -3.74 -16.23
CA ILE A 50 4.76 -4.65 -15.32
C ILE A 50 3.29 -4.29 -15.36
N ARG A 51 2.44 -5.31 -15.55
CA ARG A 51 0.99 -5.19 -15.44
C ARG A 51 0.44 -6.28 -14.54
N GLY A 52 -0.68 -5.97 -13.90
CA GLY A 52 -1.28 -6.89 -12.95
C GLY A 52 -2.46 -6.29 -12.22
N ARG A 53 -2.81 -6.94 -11.12
CA ARG A 53 -3.89 -6.54 -10.22
C ARG A 53 -3.42 -6.59 -8.78
N ILE A 54 -3.92 -5.67 -7.98
CA ILE A 54 -3.86 -5.73 -6.52
C ILE A 54 -5.15 -6.38 -6.07
N LEU A 55 -5.06 -7.54 -5.42
CA LEU A 55 -6.22 -8.33 -5.04
C LEU A 55 -6.73 -7.91 -3.67
N SER A 56 -5.84 -7.81 -2.69
CA SER A 56 -6.21 -7.54 -1.30
C SER A 56 -5.08 -6.89 -0.50
N VAL A 57 -5.44 -6.20 0.58
CA VAL A 57 -4.52 -5.67 1.58
C VAL A 57 -4.91 -6.20 2.96
N GLY A 58 -3.98 -6.90 3.61
CA GLY A 58 -4.02 -7.23 5.03
C GLY A 58 -3.34 -6.15 5.86
N VAL A 59 -3.90 -5.87 7.05
CA VAL A 59 -3.37 -4.90 8.02
C VAL A 59 -3.24 -5.61 9.36
N LEU A 60 -2.04 -5.59 9.92
CA LEU A 60 -1.74 -5.94 11.29
C LEU A 60 -1.41 -4.66 12.05
N ASP A 61 -2.24 -4.35 13.03
CA ASP A 61 -2.07 -3.24 13.96
C ASP A 61 -1.56 -3.76 15.29
N LYS A 62 -0.26 -3.56 15.54
CA LYS A 62 0.43 -4.03 16.75
C LYS A 62 0.16 -3.16 17.98
N ASP A 63 -0.34 -1.94 17.78
CA ASP A 63 -0.62 -1.00 18.87
C ASP A 63 -2.11 -0.99 19.26
N ASP A 64 -2.89 -1.93 18.71
CA ASP A 64 -4.28 -2.19 19.07
C ASP A 64 -5.23 -0.98 18.90
N GLN A 65 -4.98 -0.11 17.91
CA GLN A 65 -5.79 1.09 17.66
C GLN A 65 -7.10 0.77 16.93
N GLY A 66 -7.08 -0.13 15.94
CA GLY A 66 -8.26 -0.59 15.22
C GLY A 66 -8.96 0.46 14.36
N VAL A 67 -8.23 1.51 13.98
CA VAL A 67 -8.76 2.64 13.19
C VAL A 67 -8.75 2.30 11.70
N ALA A 68 -9.78 2.75 10.97
CA ALA A 68 -9.85 2.61 9.52
C ALA A 68 -8.83 3.52 8.83
N MET A 69 -8.31 3.09 7.68
CA MET A 69 -7.28 3.81 6.94
C MET A 69 -7.51 3.67 5.43
N ASP A 70 -7.35 4.77 4.71
CA ASP A 70 -7.37 4.80 3.25
C ASP A 70 -5.95 4.61 2.74
N LEU A 71 -5.78 3.60 1.89
CA LEU A 71 -4.49 3.22 1.33
C LEU A 71 -4.49 3.51 -0.16
N TYR A 72 -3.60 4.40 -0.59
CA TYR A 72 -3.49 4.86 -1.98
C TYR A 72 -2.29 4.19 -2.65
N PHE A 73 -2.54 3.50 -3.75
CA PHE A 73 -1.48 2.93 -4.59
C PHE A 73 -1.06 3.95 -5.65
N LEU A 74 0.24 4.18 -5.79
CA LEU A 74 0.81 5.12 -6.74
C LEU A 74 1.78 4.43 -7.70
N LYS A 75 1.81 4.89 -8.95
CA LYS A 75 2.72 4.39 -10.00
C LYS A 75 4.08 5.11 -10.04
N ALA A 76 4.30 6.09 -9.17
CA ALA A 76 5.51 6.90 -9.13
C ALA A 76 5.83 7.34 -7.69
N ASP A 77 7.09 7.69 -7.45
CA ASP A 77 7.58 8.21 -6.18
C ASP A 77 7.13 9.66 -5.97
N VAL A 78 5.86 9.86 -5.61
CA VAL A 78 5.28 11.18 -5.36
C VAL A 78 4.68 11.26 -3.95
N SER A 79 4.85 12.40 -3.31
CA SER A 79 4.39 12.66 -1.93
C SER A 79 2.88 12.90 -1.87
N LEU A 80 2.23 12.30 -0.87
CA LEU A 80 0.88 12.59 -0.44
C LEU A 80 0.84 13.79 0.53
N GLY A 81 1.95 14.04 1.25
CA GLY A 81 2.11 15.17 2.14
C GLY A 81 3.08 14.90 3.29
N THR A 82 2.94 15.66 4.37
CA THR A 82 3.70 15.43 5.60
C THR A 82 2.93 14.48 6.50
N ALA A 83 3.60 13.49 7.08
CA ALA A 83 3.00 12.61 8.07
C ALA A 83 2.43 13.42 9.25
N ASN A 84 1.30 12.97 9.80
CA ASN A 84 0.60 13.65 10.90
C ASN A 84 0.14 15.09 10.56
N ALA A 85 -0.27 15.27 9.30
CA ALA A 85 -0.94 16.46 8.81
C ALA A 85 -1.89 16.09 7.67
N ALA A 86 -2.80 17.00 7.32
CA ALA A 86 -3.69 16.80 6.18
C ALA A 86 -2.91 16.59 4.87
N PRO A 87 -3.38 15.69 3.97
CA PRO A 87 -2.81 15.51 2.64
C PRO A 87 -2.69 16.83 1.88
N SER A 88 -1.57 17.04 1.20
CA SER A 88 -1.25 18.25 0.42
C SER A 88 -0.65 17.91 -0.95
N ILE A 89 -1.14 16.82 -1.54
CA ILE A 89 -0.75 16.37 -2.88
C ILE A 89 -1.16 17.39 -3.95
N THR A 90 -0.30 17.58 -4.97
CA THR A 90 -0.61 18.43 -6.13
C THR A 90 -1.43 17.66 -7.16
N ASP A 91 -2.18 18.37 -8.01
CA ASP A 91 -2.96 17.75 -9.10
C ASP A 91 -2.08 16.86 -10.00
N ALA A 92 -0.88 17.34 -10.36
CA ALA A 92 0.08 16.59 -11.17
C ALA A 92 0.58 15.31 -10.48
N ASN A 93 0.74 15.33 -9.15
CA ASN A 93 1.11 14.14 -8.40
C ASN A 93 -0.07 13.19 -8.26
N ALA A 94 -1.30 13.70 -8.10
CA ALA A 94 -2.51 12.90 -7.97
C ALA A 94 -2.81 12.07 -9.23
N GLU A 95 -2.37 12.49 -10.43
CA GLU A 95 -2.41 11.67 -11.66
C GLU A 95 -1.61 10.35 -11.56
N ASN A 96 -0.77 10.21 -10.53
CA ASN A 96 -0.03 8.98 -10.26
C ASN A 96 -0.78 7.98 -9.37
N ILE A 97 -1.94 8.35 -8.83
CA ILE A 97 -2.79 7.42 -8.08
C ILE A 97 -3.40 6.41 -9.04
N VAL A 98 -3.14 5.13 -8.79
CA VAL A 98 -3.66 3.99 -9.56
C VAL A 98 -5.03 3.58 -9.03
N GLY A 99 -5.21 3.65 -7.71
CA GLY A 99 -6.44 3.30 -7.03
C GLY A 99 -6.24 3.40 -5.52
N PHE A 100 -7.32 3.15 -4.78
CA PHE A 100 -7.30 3.16 -3.32
C PHE A 100 -8.14 2.02 -2.75
N VAL A 101 -7.86 1.68 -1.49
CA VAL A 101 -8.66 0.75 -0.70
C VAL A 101 -8.72 1.24 0.74
N THR A 102 -9.92 1.21 1.34
CA THR A 102 -10.08 1.41 2.77
C THR A 102 -9.89 0.07 3.48
N ALA A 103 -8.98 0.01 4.44
CA ALA A 103 -8.74 -1.17 5.26
C ALA A 103 -8.91 -0.84 6.75
N THR A 104 -9.18 -1.84 7.57
CA THR A 104 -9.30 -1.68 9.02
C THR A 104 -8.87 -2.96 9.70
N ALA A 105 -7.98 -2.85 10.69
CA ALA A 105 -7.62 -3.96 11.57
C ALA A 105 -8.77 -4.25 12.56
N SER A 106 -9.86 -4.83 12.05
CA SER A 106 -11.14 -4.92 12.76
C SER A 106 -11.25 -6.04 13.79
N LYS A 107 -10.36 -7.05 13.73
CA LYS A 107 -10.40 -8.22 14.62
C LYS A 107 -9.38 -8.06 15.72
N ASP A 108 -9.87 -7.92 16.94
CA ASP A 108 -9.08 -7.85 18.17
C ASP A 108 -8.53 -9.24 18.53
N LEU A 109 -7.21 -9.31 18.74
CA LEU A 109 -6.45 -10.50 19.12
C LEU A 109 -5.79 -10.34 20.50
N GLY A 110 -6.28 -9.37 21.30
CA GLY A 110 -5.78 -9.03 22.62
C GLY A 110 -4.79 -7.86 22.58
N GLY A 111 -3.53 -8.15 22.26
CA GLY A 111 -2.47 -7.12 22.21
C GLY A 111 -2.25 -6.49 20.84
N CYS A 112 -3.05 -6.86 19.85
CA CYS A 112 -2.98 -6.39 18.49
C CYS A 112 -4.31 -6.65 17.77
N ARG A 113 -4.47 -6.05 16.59
CA ARG A 113 -5.62 -6.32 15.71
C ARG A 113 -5.19 -6.71 14.32
N TYR A 114 -6.03 -7.48 13.64
CA TYR A 114 -5.83 -7.82 12.24
C TYR A 114 -7.09 -7.56 11.42
N GLY A 115 -6.91 -7.23 10.15
CA GLY A 115 -8.00 -7.15 9.19
C GLY A 115 -7.50 -7.27 7.76
N GLN A 116 -8.44 -7.36 6.84
CA GLN A 116 -8.16 -7.48 5.42
C GLN A 116 -9.27 -6.81 4.62
N ALA A 117 -8.90 -6.18 3.50
CA ALA A 117 -9.80 -5.61 2.53
C ALA A 117 -9.44 -6.10 1.11
N ASP A 118 -10.45 -6.44 0.31
CA ASP A 118 -10.30 -6.79 -1.10
C ASP A 118 -10.50 -5.53 -1.96
N CYS A 119 -9.78 -5.41 -3.09
CA CYS A 119 -9.80 -4.17 -3.89
C CYS A 119 -9.75 -4.29 -5.42
N ASP A 120 -9.34 -5.42 -6.01
CA ASP A 120 -9.24 -5.65 -7.48
C ASP A 120 -8.77 -4.41 -8.28
N ILE A 121 -7.64 -3.81 -7.90
CA ILE A 121 -7.10 -2.61 -8.56
C ILE A 121 -6.17 -3.04 -9.69
N ARG A 122 -6.52 -2.70 -10.93
CA ARG A 122 -5.68 -2.97 -12.11
C ARG A 122 -4.60 -1.92 -12.27
N PHE A 123 -3.38 -2.34 -12.64
CA PHE A 123 -2.27 -1.41 -12.85
C PHE A 123 -1.39 -1.81 -14.04
N ALA A 124 -0.71 -0.81 -14.60
CA ALA A 124 0.38 -0.98 -15.54
C ALA A 124 1.43 0.12 -15.28
N ILE A 125 2.69 -0.28 -15.12
CA ILE A 125 3.80 0.62 -14.82
C ILE A 125 5.00 0.35 -15.72
N THR A 126 5.86 1.36 -15.83
CA THR A 126 7.21 1.23 -16.37
C THR A 126 8.19 1.42 -15.21
N GLY A 127 9.00 0.41 -14.94
CA GLY A 127 9.85 0.34 -13.75
C GLY A 127 9.55 -0.91 -12.92
N GLU A 128 10.04 -0.91 -11.68
CA GLU A 128 10.07 -2.10 -10.81
C GLU A 128 9.16 -1.96 -9.57
N SER A 129 8.63 -0.77 -9.31
CA SER A 129 7.97 -0.47 -8.04
C SER A 129 6.61 0.19 -8.21
N LEU A 130 5.70 -0.23 -7.35
CA LEU A 130 4.57 0.59 -6.94
C LEU A 130 4.91 1.29 -5.62
N TYR A 131 4.09 2.26 -5.24
CA TYR A 131 4.20 2.95 -3.98
C TYR A 131 2.86 2.88 -3.26
N LEU A 132 2.90 2.85 -1.95
CA LEU A 132 1.71 2.87 -1.11
C LEU A 132 1.81 4.01 -0.13
N ALA A 133 0.74 4.78 0.00
CA ALA A 133 0.57 5.86 0.95
C ALA A 133 -0.67 5.59 1.82
N GLY A 134 -0.72 6.15 3.02
CA GLY A 134 -1.82 5.93 3.95
C GLY A 134 -2.38 7.21 4.54
N VAL A 135 -3.69 7.26 4.74
CA VAL A 135 -4.41 8.31 5.48
C VAL A 135 -5.25 7.64 6.56
N THR A 136 -5.15 8.10 7.80
CA THR A 136 -5.99 7.59 8.89
C THR A 136 -7.39 8.21 8.84
N GLN A 137 -8.44 7.44 9.13
CA GLN A 137 -9.82 7.96 9.24
C GLN A 137 -10.22 8.28 10.70
N GLY A 138 -9.28 8.16 11.63
CA GLY A 138 -9.48 8.48 13.04
C GLY A 138 -8.23 9.08 13.66
N ALA A 139 -8.17 9.11 15.00
CA ALA A 139 -7.08 9.70 15.77
C ALA A 139 -6.26 8.63 16.52
N PRO A 140 -5.60 7.68 15.83
CA PRO A 140 -4.77 6.68 16.49
C PRO A 140 -3.48 7.30 17.03
N THR A 141 -2.83 6.57 17.93
CA THR A 141 -1.41 6.76 18.26
C THR A 141 -0.69 5.46 17.99
N HIS A 142 0.32 5.49 17.14
CA HIS A 142 1.11 4.31 16.79
C HIS A 142 2.55 4.43 17.29
N SER A 143 3.21 3.28 17.45
CA SER A 143 4.66 3.23 17.47
C SER A 143 5.23 3.37 16.04
N ASP A 144 6.51 3.71 15.92
CA ASP A 144 7.18 3.93 14.62
C ASP A 144 7.06 2.75 13.63
N SER A 145 6.80 1.54 14.12
CA SER A 145 6.58 0.32 13.31
C SER A 145 5.32 -0.45 13.72
N GLY A 146 4.36 0.29 14.27
CA GLY A 146 3.10 -0.20 14.83
C GLY A 146 2.21 -0.92 13.83
N LEU A 147 2.30 -0.56 12.56
CA LEU A 147 1.54 -1.18 11.49
C LEU A 147 2.42 -2.08 10.63
N LYS A 148 1.86 -3.22 10.23
CA LYS A 148 2.42 -4.05 9.17
C LYS A 148 1.31 -4.35 8.17
N PHE A 149 1.65 -4.30 6.90
CA PHE A 149 0.72 -4.55 5.82
C PHE A 149 1.20 -5.72 4.98
N ARG A 150 0.23 -6.39 4.35
CA ARG A 150 0.43 -7.49 3.41
C ARG A 150 -0.38 -7.20 2.15
N ILE A 151 0.29 -7.00 1.02
CA ILE A 151 -0.37 -6.79 -0.27
C ILE A 151 -0.27 -8.07 -1.08
N VAL A 152 -1.40 -8.48 -1.64
CA VAL A 152 -1.48 -9.60 -2.58
C VAL A 152 -1.64 -9.04 -3.98
N PHE A 153 -0.70 -9.37 -4.85
CA PHE A 153 -0.70 -9.05 -6.26
C PHE A 153 -0.95 -10.29 -7.10
N GLU A 154 -1.59 -10.08 -8.25
CA GLU A 154 -1.56 -10.99 -9.39
C GLU A 154 -0.78 -10.28 -10.50
N LEU A 155 0.42 -10.75 -10.81
CA LEU A 155 1.28 -10.17 -11.85
C LEU A 155 1.19 -11.01 -13.11
N GLU A 156 1.19 -10.35 -14.26
CA GLU A 156 1.31 -11.03 -15.53
C GLU A 156 2.76 -11.29 -15.91
N GLU A 157 3.07 -12.51 -16.36
CA GLU A 157 4.41 -12.89 -16.78
C GLU A 157 4.74 -12.43 -18.20
N GLY A 158 5.95 -11.89 -18.41
CA GLY A 158 6.51 -11.66 -19.74
C GLY A 158 5.93 -10.48 -20.52
N TYR A 159 5.43 -9.47 -19.81
CA TYR A 159 4.97 -8.20 -20.40
C TYR A 159 6.12 -7.23 -20.71
#